data_AF-G2FYH3-F1
#
_entry.id   AF-G2FYH3-F1
#
_cell.length_a   1.000
_cell.length_b   1.000
_cell.length_c   1.000
_cell.angle_alpha   90.00
_cell.angle_beta   90.00
_cell.angle_gamma   90.00
#
_symmetry.space_group_name_H-M   'P 1'
#
loop_
_entity.id
_entity.type
_entity.pdbx_description
1 polymer ?
#
loop_
_entity_poly.entity_id
_entity_poly.type
_entity_poly.pdbx_seq_one_letter_code
_entity_poly.pdbx_strand_id
1 'polypeptide(L)' 'MPVPTSDGKFVHCSFCNQRFRFGYDASNHEKEKHADQLQSLS' A
#
# COMPACT_ATOMS: atom_id res chain seq x y z
N MET A 1 -13.53 27.76 -5.82
CA MET A 1 -12.35 27.16 -5.16
C MET A 1 -12.26 25.72 -5.62
N PRO A 2 -11.13 25.23 -6.16
CA PRO A 2 -11.03 23.81 -6.52
C PRO A 2 -11.12 22.97 -5.24
N VAL A 3 -12.05 22.01 -5.23
CA VAL A 3 -12.20 21.04 -4.15
C VAL A 3 -10.92 20.21 -4.05
N PRO A 4 -10.38 19.93 -2.85
CA PRO A 4 -9.36 18.90 -2.72
C PRO A 4 -10.03 17.60 -3.13
N THR A 5 -9.76 17.16 -4.35
CA THR A 5 -10.04 15.78 -4.75
C THR A 5 -9.38 14.91 -3.68
N SER A 6 -10.18 14.14 -2.95
CA SER A 6 -9.75 13.17 -1.92
C SER A 6 -8.87 12.04 -2.48
N ASP A 7 -8.15 12.28 -3.58
CA ASP A 7 -7.33 11.38 -4.36
C ASP A 7 -5.84 11.75 -4.28
N GLY A 8 -5.45 12.51 -3.25
CA GLY A 8 -4.07 12.89 -2.99
C GLY A 8 -3.19 11.71 -2.55
N LYS A 9 -2.89 10.79 -3.48
CA LYS A 9 -1.80 9.80 -3.43
C LYS A 9 -1.90 8.76 -2.32
N PHE A 10 -2.97 7.97 -2.32
CA PHE A 10 -2.96 6.74 -1.53
C PHE A 10 -2.08 5.70 -2.23
N VAL A 11 -1.20 5.04 -1.47
CA VAL A 11 -0.42 3.92 -1.97
C VAL A 11 -1.23 2.66 -1.78
N HIS A 12 -1.37 1.86 -2.84
CA HIS A 12 -2.12 0.62 -2.79
C HIS A 12 -1.15 -0.55 -2.60
N CYS A 13 -1.49 -1.47 -1.68
CA CYS A 13 -0.75 -2.72 -1.56
C CYS A 13 -0.89 -3.54 -2.85
N SER A 14 0.22 -4.06 -3.35
CA SER A 14 0.25 -4.81 -4.61
C SER A 14 -0.44 -6.17 -4.52
N PHE A 15 -0.63 -6.69 -3.30
CA PHE A 15 -1.17 -8.03 -3.05
C PHE A 15 -2.66 -8.04 -2.68
N CYS A 16 -3.13 -7.06 -1.91
CA CYS A 16 -4.53 -7.03 -1.45
C CYS A 16 -5.29 -5.74 -1.81
N ASN A 17 -4.69 -4.83 -2.60
CA ASN A 17 -5.28 -3.56 -3.01
C ASN A 17 -5.75 -2.65 -1.85
N GLN A 18 -5.23 -2.87 -0.64
CA GLN A 18 -5.52 -2.03 0.50
C GLN A 18 -4.88 -0.65 0.32
N ARG A 19 -5.64 0.41 0.66
CA ARG A 19 -5.25 1.81 0.44
C ARG A 19 -4.58 2.37 1.69
N PHE A 20 -3.37 2.89 1.54
CA PHE A 20 -2.57 3.48 2.60
C PHE A 20 -2.28 4.95 2.29
N ARG A 21 -2.15 5.78 3.33
CA ARG A 21 -1.77 7.19 3.16
C ARG A 21 -0.29 7.38 2.81
N PHE A 22 0.57 6.45 3.20
CA PHE A 22 2.01 6.51 2.96
C PHE A 22 2.53 5.21 2.35
N GLY A 23 3.57 5.32 1.53
CA GLY A 23 4.25 4.15 0.97
C GLY A 23 4.93 3.29 2.02
N TYR A 24 5.37 3.90 3.14
CA TYR A 24 5.93 3.17 4.27
C TYR A 24 4.92 2.19 4.89
N ASP A 25 3.68 2.64 5.13
CA ASP A 25 2.62 1.79 5.64
C ASP A 25 2.27 0.66 4.66
N ALA A 26 2.25 0.97 3.35
CA ALA A 26 2.02 -0.04 2.32
C ALA A 26 3.13 -1.11 2.33
N SER A 27 4.41 -0.71 2.33
CA SER A 27 5.53 -1.64 2.38
C SER A 27 5.60 -2.45 3.68
N ASN A 28 5.26 -1.86 4.82
CA ASN A 28 5.19 -2.59 6.09
C ASN A 28 4.02 -3.59 6.08
N HIS A 29 2.87 -3.18 5.56
CA HIS A 29 1.73 -4.07 5.38
C HIS A 29 2.07 -5.24 4.45
N GLU A 30 2.77 -5.00 3.34
CA GLU A 30 3.26 -6.06 2.45
C GLU A 30 4.14 -7.04 3.24
N LYS A 31 5.06 -6.53 4.07
CA LYS A 31 5.92 -7.38 4.90
C LYS A 31 5.19 -8.15 5.99
N GLU A 32 4.18 -7.59 6.63
CA GLU A 32 3.49 -8.24 7.76
C GLU A 32 2.32 -9.13 7.34
N LYS A 33 1.58 -8.73 6.30
CA LYS A 33 0.40 -9.46 5.80
C LYS A 33 0.71 -10.36 4.62
N HIS A 34 1.74 -10.02 3.86
CA HIS A 34 2.17 -10.75 2.66
C HIS A 34 3.61 -11.26 2.80
N ALA A 35 4.08 -11.46 4.04
CA ALA A 35 5.41 -11.99 4.37
C ALA A 35 5.76 -13.27 3.58
N ASP A 36 4.80 -14.20 3.54
CA ASP A 36 4.89 -15.49 2.85
C ASP A 36 5.06 -15.33 1.32
N GLN A 37 4.37 -14.34 0.76
CA GLN A 37 4.44 -14.01 -0.67
C GLN A 37 5.73 -13.27 -1.04
N LEU A 38 6.32 -12.53 -0.10
CA LEU A 38 7.63 -11.89 -0.24
C LEU A 38 8.79 -12.89 -0.19
N GLN A 39 8.68 -13.96 0.60
CA GLN A 39 9.73 -14.99 0.70
C GLN A 39 9.81 -15.89 -0.54
N SER A 40 8.73 -15.98 -1.33
CA SER A 40 8.70 -16.82 -2.54
C SER A 40 9.35 -16.18 -3.78
N LEU A 41 9.90 -14.96 -3.67
CA LEU A 41 10.54 -14.24 -4.79
C LEU A 41 12.07 -14.36 -4.85
N SER A 42 12.68 -15.23 -4.04
CA SER A 42 14.14 -15.47 -4.00
C SER A 42 14.62 -16.52 -4.99
#